data_AF-A0A0A9CNH9-F1
#
_entry.id   AF-A0A0A9CNH9-F1
#
_cell.length_a   1.000
_cell.length_b   1.000
_cell.length_c   1.000
_cell.angle_alpha   90.00
_cell.angle_beta   90.00
_cell.angle_gamma   90.00
#
_symmetry.space_group_name_H-M   'P 1'
#
loop_
_entity.id
_entity.type
_entity.pdbx_description
1 polymer ?
#
loop_
_entity_poly.entity_id
_entity_poly.type
_entity_poly.pdbx_seq_one_letter_code
_entity_poly.pdbx_strand_id
1 'polypeptide(L)' 'MILYYEDIIGNNNALSQVQEFLRVPVRKLISRQVKIHTRPLPDLVENWEQVSSKLNGTEFAHFLDGSDYQK' A
#
# COMPACT_ATOMS: atom_id res chain seq x y z
N MET A 1 8.50 -17.47 -6.39
CA MET A 1 8.60 -16.19 -5.67
C MET A 1 7.19 -15.69 -5.50
N ILE A 2 6.73 -15.56 -4.25
CA ILE A 2 5.45 -14.93 -3.92
C ILE A 2 5.81 -13.50 -3.51
N LEU A 3 5.12 -12.53 -4.08
CA LEU A 3 5.38 -11.11 -3.88
C LEU A 3 4.05 -10.43 -3.61
N TYR A 4 3.98 -9.67 -2.53
CA TYR A 4 2.81 -8.90 -2.15
C TYR A 4 2.95 -7.45 -2.63
N TYR A 5 1.82 -6.74 -2.66
CA TYR A 5 1.80 -5.33 -3.03
C TYR A 5 2.72 -4.49 -2.14
N GLU A 6 2.69 -4.76 -0.82
CA GLU A 6 3.52 -4.08 0.16
C GLU A 6 5.03 -4.25 -0.11
N ASP A 7 5.45 -5.41 -0.63
CA ASP A 7 6.85 -5.67 -0.97
C ASP A 7 7.33 -4.79 -2.14
N ILE A 8 6.43 -4.42 -3.06
CA ILE A 8 6.74 -3.53 -4.19
C ILE A 8 6.84 -2.08 -3.73
N ILE A 9 5.95 -1.67 -2.82
CA ILE A 9 5.88 -0.28 -2.34
C ILE A 9 7.03 0.02 -1.36
N GLY A 10 7.38 -0.93 -0.50
CA GLY A 10 8.44 -0.76 0.50
C GLY A 10 9.86 -0.91 -0.02
N ASN A 11 10.07 -1.58 -1.16
CA ASN A 11 11.40 -1.86 -1.71
C ASN A 11 11.55 -1.37 -3.16
N ASN A 12 12.35 -0.32 -3.33
CA ASN A 12 12.65 0.27 -4.65
C ASN A 12 13.24 -0.71 -5.67
N ASN A 13 13.88 -1.81 -5.23
CA ASN A 13 14.47 -2.81 -6.13
C ASN A 13 13.52 -3.94 -6.50
N ALA A 14 12.46 -4.18 -5.73
CA ALA A 14 11.52 -5.28 -5.97
C ALA A 14 10.84 -5.12 -7.34
N LEU A 15 10.48 -3.89 -7.72
CA LEU A 15 9.85 -3.61 -9.01
C LEU A 15 10.76 -3.91 -10.20
N SER A 16 12.06 -3.64 -10.09
CA SER A 16 13.03 -3.94 -11.14
C SER A 16 13.20 -5.45 -11.32
N GLN A 17 13.29 -6.20 -10.22
CA GLN A 17 13.38 -7.67 -10.24
C GLN A 17 12.14 -8.31 -10.88
N VAL A 18 10.94 -7.77 -10.59
CA VAL A 18 9.69 -8.24 -11.23
C VAL A 18 9.70 -7.95 -12.73
N GLN A 19 10.15 -6.77 -13.14
CA GLN A 19 10.26 -6.42 -14.57
C GLN A 19 11.24 -7.34 -15.31
N GLU A 20 12.38 -7.66 -14.70
CA GLU A 20 13.36 -8.62 -15.24
C GLU A 20 12.78 -10.04 -15.33
N PHE A 21 12.10 -10.49 -14.27
CA PHE A 21 11.44 -11.80 -14.25
C PHE A 21 10.42 -11.94 -15.38
N LEU A 22 9.61 -10.90 -15.61
CA LEU A 22 8.62 -10.85 -16.69
C LEU A 22 9.22 -10.58 -18.08
N ARG A 23 10.54 -10.34 -18.16
CA ARG A 23 11.26 -9.96 -19.40
C ARG A 23 10.69 -8.71 -20.07
N VAL A 24 10.22 -7.76 -19.28
CA VAL A 24 9.79 -6.45 -19.77
C VAL A 24 10.87 -5.41 -19.51
N PRO A 25 10.96 -4.34 -20.32
CA PRO A 25 11.93 -3.28 -20.09
C PRO A 25 11.78 -2.67 -18.70
N VAL A 26 12.87 -2.62 -17.94
CA VAL A 26 12.90 -1.96 -16.62
C VAL A 26 12.68 -0.47 -16.81
N ARG A 27 11.58 0.03 -16.28
CA ARG A 27 11.25 1.45 -16.32
C ARG A 27 10.46 1.87 -15.09
N LYS A 28 10.43 3.18 -14.85
CA LYS A 28 9.54 3.76 -13.84
C LYS A 28 8.09 3.53 -14.28
N LEU A 29 7.34 2.73 -13.51
CA LEU A 29 5.91 2.58 -13.72
C LEU A 29 5.19 3.75 -13.04
N ILE A 30 4.32 4.40 -13.81
CA ILE A 30 3.43 5.44 -13.30
C ILE A 30 2.00 5.02 -13.63
N SER A 31 1.12 5.06 -12.63
CA SER A 31 -0.30 4.86 -12.88
C SER A 31 -0.87 6.10 -13.54
N ARG A 32 -1.67 5.90 -14.60
CA ARG A 32 -2.54 6.96 -15.15
C ARG A 32 -3.85 7.09 -14.38
N GLN A 33 -4.14 6.13 -13.51
CA GLN A 33 -5.36 6.12 -12.70
C GLN A 33 -5.21 7.13 -11.57
N VAL A 34 -6.22 7.99 -11.43
CA VAL A 34 -6.33 8.91 -10.30
C VAL A 34 -6.70 8.08 -9.07
N LYS A 35 -5.92 8.20 -7.99
CA LYS A 35 -6.25 7.59 -6.69
C LYS A 35 -7.62 8.13 -6.25
N ILE A 36 -8.62 7.27 -6.14
CA ILE A 36 -9.99 7.68 -5.78
C ILE A 36 -10.18 7.86 -4.26
N HIS A 37 -9.32 7.21 -3.46
CA HIS A 37 -9.29 7.36 -2.00
C HIS A 37 -8.14 8.27 -1.61
N THR A 38 -8.42 9.56 -1.54
CA THR A 38 -7.41 10.60 -1.23
C THR A 38 -7.44 11.05 0.23
N ARG A 39 -8.48 10.68 0.98
CA ARG A 39 -8.66 11.02 2.38
C ARG A 39 -8.14 9.90 3.29
N PRO A 40 -7.65 10.21 4.50
CA PRO A 40 -7.30 9.21 5.51
C PRO A 40 -8.44 8.22 5.77
N LEU A 41 -8.08 7.00 6.18
CA LEU A 41 -9.04 5.96 6.57
C LEU A 41 -10.10 6.42 7.59
N PRO A 42 -9.77 7.23 8.63
CA PRO A 42 -10.77 7.78 9.54
C PRO A 42 -11.93 8.52 8.87
N ASP A 43 -11.65 9.21 7.75
CA ASP A 43 -12.64 10.03 7.05
C ASP A 43 -13.49 9.22 6.05
N LEU A 44 -13.10 7.97 5.81
CA LEU A 44 -13.71 7.08 4.82
C LEU A 44 -14.50 5.94 5.48
N VAL A 45 -14.24 5.65 6.75
CA VAL A 45 -14.83 4.54 7.49
C VAL A 45 -15.73 5.09 8.60
N GLU A 46 -17.04 4.88 8.47
CA GLU A 46 -18.03 5.41 9.41
C GLU A 46 -17.79 4.94 10.86
N ASN A 47 -17.42 3.68 11.05
CA ASN A 47 -17.15 3.09 12.36
C ASN A 47 -15.65 3.01 12.67
N TRP A 48 -14.86 3.99 12.21
CA TRP A 48 -13.40 3.96 12.31
C TRP A 48 -12.86 3.69 13.72
N GLU A 49 -13.44 4.29 14.76
CA GLU A 49 -13.00 4.10 16.14
C GLU A 49 -13.12 2.63 16.60
N GLN A 50 -14.20 1.95 16.21
CA GLN A 50 -14.40 0.54 16.52
C GLN A 50 -13.43 -0.35 15.75
N VAL A 51 -13.15 0.00 14.48
CA VAL A 51 -12.20 -0.73 13.64
C VAL A 51 -10.78 -0.57 14.18
N SER A 52 -10.36 0.67 14.43
CA SER A 52 -9.03 0.99 14.95
C SER A 52 -8.80 0.34 16.31
N SER A 53 -9.75 0.43 17.25
CA SER A 53 -9.60 -0.20 18.56
C SER A 53 -9.50 -1.74 18.49
N LYS A 54 -10.17 -2.37 17.54
CA LYS A 54 -10.14 -3.84 17.37
C LYS A 54 -8.88 -4.34 16.68
N LEU A 55 -8.31 -3.55 15.78
CA LEU A 55 -7.06 -3.88 15.08
C LEU A 55 -5.82 -3.50 15.89
N ASN A 56 -5.93 -2.51 16.78
CA ASN A 56 -4.86 -2.15 17.71
C ASN A 56 -4.49 -3.34 18.61
N GLY A 57 -3.21 -3.66 18.67
CA GLY A 57 -2.68 -4.82 19.41
C GLY A 57 -2.73 -6.14 18.65
N THR A 58 -3.25 -6.16 17.42
CA THR A 58 -3.14 -7.31 16.50
C THR A 58 -1.97 -7.13 15.53
N GLU A 59 -1.62 -8.19 14.80
CA GLU A 59 -0.64 -8.11 13.70
C GLU A 59 -1.05 -7.11 12.62
N PHE A 60 -2.33 -6.77 12.51
CA PHE A 60 -2.88 -5.84 11.52
C PHE A 60 -2.80 -4.37 11.95
N ALA A 61 -2.27 -4.06 13.13
CA ALA A 61 -2.17 -2.68 13.61
C ALA A 61 -1.38 -1.76 12.65
N HIS A 62 -0.39 -2.30 11.92
CA HIS A 62 0.40 -1.56 10.94
C HIS A 62 -0.42 -0.98 9.77
N PHE A 63 -1.59 -1.55 9.46
CA PHE A 63 -2.50 -0.99 8.45
C PHE A 63 -3.18 0.31 8.90
N LEU A 64 -3.11 0.64 10.19
CA LEU A 64 -3.67 1.87 10.75
C LEU A 64 -2.73 3.08 10.60
N ASP A 65 -1.45 2.87 10.29
CA ASP A 65 -0.40 3.90 10.35
C ASP A 65 -0.57 5.02 9.31
N GLY A 66 -1.47 4.84 8.32
CA GLY A 66 -1.90 5.91 7.42
C GLY A 66 -0.79 6.49 6.53
N SER A 67 0.36 5.81 6.45
CA SER A 67 1.53 6.19 5.65
C SER A 67 1.18 6.42 4.17
N ASP A 68 0.20 5.69 3.65
CA ASP A 68 -0.31 5.81 2.28
C ASP A 68 -1.01 7.14 1.95
N TYR A 69 -1.33 7.95 2.97
CA TYR A 69 -2.10 9.20 2.85
C TYR A 69 -1.28 10.43 3.29
N GLN A 70 -0.03 10.26 3.72
CA GLN A 70 0.87 11.39 3.97
C GLN A 70 1.40 11.96 2.63
N LYS A 71 1.36 13.29 2.50
CA LYS A 71 1.74 14.05 1.31
C LYS A 71 3.25 14.17 1.14
#